data_AF-A0A3D4HCG9-F1
#
_entry.id   AF-A0A3D4HCG9-F1
#
_cell.length_a   1.000
_cell.length_b   1.000
_cell.length_c   1.000
_cell.angle_alpha   90.00
_cell.angle_beta   90.00
_cell.angle_gamma   90.00
#
_symmetry.space_group_name_H-M   'P 1'
#
loop_
_entity.id
_entity.type
_entity.pdbx_description
1 polymer ?
#
loop_
_entity_poly.entity_id
_entity_poly.type
_entity_poly.pdbx_seq_one_letter_code
_entity_poly.pdbx_strand_id
1 'polypeptide(L)'
;VGLPRAKRWLYDSGTRVPLIVRIPESMRIGGQGSEGMISQQLISSIDLGPTVLNLAGIGVPDHVQGRPFLGHHTPAPRDYVFGARDRMDERYDIIR
;
A
#
# COMPACT_ATOMS: atom_id res chain seq x y z
N VAL A 1 -12.34 17.49 20.50
CA VAL A 1 -10.94 17.88 20.26
C VAL A 1 -10.29 16.76 19.46
N GLY A 2 -10.16 16.95 18.14
CA GLY A 2 -9.51 15.95 17.28
C GLY A 2 -8.00 16.03 17.51
N LEU A 3 -7.33 14.89 17.65
CA LEU A 3 -5.88 14.80 17.77
C LEU A 3 -5.23 15.52 16.57
N PRO A 4 -4.57 16.68 16.78
CA PRO A 4 -3.87 17.39 15.71
C PRO A 4 -2.89 16.44 15.01
N ARG A 5 -2.85 16.45 13.67
CA ARG A 5 -1.99 15.57 12.85
C ARG A 5 -2.24 14.06 12.96
N ALA A 6 -3.40 13.64 13.48
CA ALA A 6 -3.85 12.24 13.41
C ALA A 6 -4.35 11.87 11.99
N LYS A 7 -5.29 10.93 11.88
CA LYS A 7 -5.68 10.29 10.61
C LYS A 7 -6.40 11.19 9.58
N ARG A 8 -6.68 12.46 9.92
CA ARG A 8 -7.32 13.44 9.01
C ARG A 8 -6.34 14.26 8.17
N TRP A 9 -5.04 14.05 8.33
CA TRP A 9 -3.99 14.77 7.61
C TRP A 9 -3.16 13.80 6.76
N LEU A 10 -2.67 14.28 5.61
CA LEU A 10 -1.83 13.50 4.68
C LEU A 10 -0.35 13.58 5.04
N TYR A 11 -0.05 13.58 6.34
CA TYR A 11 1.33 13.44 6.81
C TYR A 11 1.70 11.97 6.92
N ASP A 12 3.00 11.66 6.80
CA ASP A 12 3.53 10.30 6.97
C ASP A 12 3.09 9.68 8.30
N SER A 13 2.98 10.47 9.37
CA SER A 13 2.51 10.02 10.69
C SER A 13 1.11 9.38 10.64
N GLY A 14 0.27 9.75 9.68
CA GLY A 14 -1.07 9.20 9.48
C GLY A 14 -1.18 8.27 8.28
N THR A 15 -0.32 8.40 7.27
CA THR A 15 -0.45 7.70 5.98
C THR A 15 0.53 6.55 5.80
N ARG A 16 1.71 6.60 6.46
CA ARG A 16 2.72 5.54 6.43
C ARG A 16 2.40 4.47 7.47
N VAL A 17 1.60 3.49 7.07
CA VAL A 17 1.16 2.38 7.93
C VAL A 17 2.19 1.24 7.90
N PRO A 18 2.49 0.58 9.04
CA PRO A 18 3.35 -0.59 9.04
C PRO A 18 2.71 -1.75 8.25
N LEU A 19 3.52 -2.41 7.42
CA LEU A 19 3.15 -3.61 6.66
C LEU A 19 4.21 -4.68 6.88
N ILE A 20 3.80 -5.82 7.43
CA ILE A 20 4.63 -7.02 7.58
C ILE A 20 3.96 -8.12 6.77
N VAL A 21 4.74 -8.76 5.89
CA VAL A 21 4.25 -9.85 5.06
C VAL A 21 5.04 -11.12 5.37
N ARG A 22 4.32 -12.20 5.66
CA ARG A 22 4.86 -13.55 5.77
C ARG A 22 4.42 -14.37 4.57
N ILE A 23 5.39 -14.83 3.78
CA ILE A 23 5.14 -15.73 2.64
C ILE A 23 5.49 -17.15 3.11
N PRO A 24 4.51 -18.06 3.19
CA PRO A 24 4.79 -19.46 3.50
C PRO A 24 5.67 -20.10 2.43
N GLU A 25 6.53 -21.04 2.82
CA GLU A 25 7.53 -21.63 1.92
C GLU A 25 6.91 -22.26 0.67
N SER A 26 5.74 -22.90 0.81
CA SER A 26 4.99 -23.50 -0.31
C SER A 26 4.49 -22.49 -1.35
N MET A 27 4.43 -21.20 -1.02
CA MET A 27 3.98 -20.12 -1.90
C MET A 27 5.13 -19.17 -2.29
N ARG A 28 6.36 -19.48 -1.88
CA ARG A 28 7.52 -18.62 -2.15
C ARG A 28 7.95 -18.79 -3.60
N ILE A 29 7.97 -17.68 -4.32
CA ILE A 29 8.52 -17.58 -5.67
C ILE A 29 9.84 -16.81 -5.58
N GLY A 30 10.79 -17.12 -6.46
CA GLY A 30 12.07 -16.40 -6.53
C GLY A 30 11.87 -14.89 -6.70
N GLY A 31 12.71 -14.10 -6.04
CA GLY A 31 12.67 -12.62 -6.15
C GLY A 31 11.69 -11.91 -5.20
N GLN A 32 10.90 -12.63 -4.40
CA GLN A 32 9.96 -12.04 -3.42
C GLN A 32 10.60 -11.68 -2.07
N GLY A 33 11.93 -11.58 -2.03
CA GLY A 33 12.70 -11.32 -0.82
C GLY A 33 12.95 -12.55 0.06
N SER A 34 13.72 -12.34 1.13
CA SER A 34 14.06 -13.34 2.14
C SER A 34 13.43 -13.01 3.49
N GLU A 35 13.46 -13.95 4.42
CA GLU A 35 13.06 -13.70 5.81
C GLU A 35 13.85 -12.53 6.42
N GLY A 36 13.18 -11.68 7.20
CA GLY A 36 13.76 -10.49 7.82
C GLY A 36 14.12 -9.35 6.85
N MET A 37 13.89 -9.51 5.55
CA MET A 37 14.15 -8.46 4.57
C MET A 37 13.26 -7.24 4.80
N ILE A 38 13.86 -6.06 4.74
CA ILE A 38 13.15 -4.78 4.72
C ILE A 38 13.08 -4.31 3.26
N SER A 39 11.85 -4.11 2.76
CA SER A 39 11.64 -3.55 1.42
C SER A 39 11.35 -2.05 1.49
N GLN A 40 12.03 -1.30 0.62
CA GLN A 40 11.81 0.15 0.45
C GLN A 40 10.81 0.45 -0.67
N GLN A 41 10.19 -0.58 -1.26
CA GLN A 41 9.20 -0.42 -2.32
C GLN A 41 7.99 0.39 -1.82
N LEU A 42 7.55 1.35 -2.62
CA LEU A 42 6.34 2.11 -2.34
C LEU A 42 5.10 1.24 -2.60
N ILE A 43 4.35 0.96 -1.54
CA ILE A 43 3.11 0.16 -1.55
C ILE A 43 1.94 1.02 -1.06
N SER A 44 0.79 0.89 -1.72
CA SER A 44 -0.48 1.50 -1.31
C SER A 44 -1.45 0.43 -0.81
N SER A 45 -2.36 0.76 0.10
CA SER A 45 -3.34 -0.19 0.62
C SER A 45 -4.23 -0.81 -0.46
N ILE A 46 -4.46 -0.10 -1.58
CA ILE A 46 -5.21 -0.61 -2.73
C ILE A 46 -4.50 -1.78 -3.45
N ASP A 47 -3.21 -1.99 -3.19
CA ASP A 47 -2.42 -3.06 -3.80
C ASP A 47 -2.69 -4.43 -3.17
N LEU A 48 -3.24 -4.46 -1.95
CA LEU A 48 -3.46 -5.72 -1.23
C LEU A 48 -4.44 -6.62 -1.98
N GLY A 49 -5.53 -6.05 -2.51
CA GLY A 49 -6.51 -6.77 -3.32
C GLY A 49 -5.89 -7.48 -4.53
N PRO A 50 -5.27 -6.76 -5.49
CA PRO A 50 -4.63 -7.38 -6.64
C PRO A 50 -3.46 -8.29 -6.26
N THR A 51 -2.75 -8.03 -5.16
CA THR A 51 -1.68 -8.92 -4.67
C THR A 51 -2.22 -10.29 -4.28
N VAL A 52 -3.35 -10.34 -3.58
CA VAL A 52 -4.00 -11.61 -3.21
C VAL A 52 -4.47 -12.37 -4.46
N LEU A 53 -5.07 -11.68 -5.44
CA LEU A 53 -5.48 -12.30 -6.70
C LEU A 53 -4.29 -12.90 -7.45
N ASN A 54 -3.20 -12.14 -7.56
CA ASN A 54 -1.99 -12.59 -8.25
C ASN A 54 -1.33 -13.80 -7.56
N LEU A 55 -1.34 -13.84 -6.22
CA LEU A 55 -0.88 -15.00 -5.44
C LEU A 55 -1.77 -16.23 -5.66
N ALA A 56 -3.07 -16.03 -5.84
CA ALA A 56 -4.02 -17.11 -6.15
C ALA A 56 -4.00 -17.54 -7.62
N GLY A 57 -3.17 -16.93 -8.47
CA GLY A 57 -3.16 -17.18 -9.91
C GLY A 57 -4.42 -16.67 -10.65
N ILE A 58 -5.17 -15.76 -10.02
CA ILE A 58 -6.38 -15.16 -10.59
C ILE A 58 -6.01 -13.84 -11.26
N GLY A 59 -6.52 -13.63 -12.49
CA GLY A 59 -6.32 -12.38 -13.22
C GLY A 59 -6.87 -11.17 -12.47
N VAL A 60 -6.10 -10.08 -12.42
CA VAL A 60 -6.54 -8.81 -11.85
C VAL A 60 -7.44 -8.08 -12.84
N PRO A 61 -8.67 -7.67 -12.47
CA PRO A 61 -9.56 -6.94 -13.37
C PRO A 61 -9.01 -5.56 -13.78
N ASP A 62 -9.26 -5.13 -15.01
CA ASP A 62 -8.72 -3.89 -15.60
C ASP A 62 -9.12 -2.60 -14.86
N HIS A 63 -10.25 -2.62 -14.14
CA HIS A 63 -10.72 -1.46 -13.36
C HIS A 63 -10.00 -1.30 -12.01
N VAL A 64 -9.17 -2.28 -11.60
CA VAL A 64 -8.40 -2.21 -10.36
C VAL A 64 -7.13 -1.41 -10.58
N GLN A 65 -6.98 -0.31 -9.84
CA GLN A 65 -5.82 0.59 -9.98
C GLN A 65 -4.59 0.15 -9.18
N GLY A 66 -4.76 -0.76 -8.21
CA GLY A 66 -3.66 -1.29 -7.41
C GLY A 66 -2.72 -2.16 -8.24
N ARG A 67 -1.47 -2.28 -7.81
CA ARG A 67 -0.44 -3.09 -8.47
C ARG A 67 0.00 -4.22 -7.55
N PRO A 68 -0.07 -5.49 -7.98
CA PRO A 68 0.40 -6.59 -7.14
C PRO A 68 1.90 -6.47 -6.91
N PHE A 69 2.35 -6.65 -5.66
CA PHE A 69 3.77 -6.64 -5.31
C PHE A 69 4.31 -8.05 -4.97
N LEU A 70 3.45 -9.07 -5.00
CA LEU A 70 3.78 -10.49 -4.82
C LEU A 70 2.99 -11.33 -5.84
N GLY A 71 3.48 -12.54 -6.12
CA GLY A 71 2.92 -13.48 -7.09
C GLY A 71 3.78 -13.57 -8.34
N HIS A 72 3.30 -14.30 -9.34
CA HIS A 72 4.04 -14.57 -10.57
C HIS A 72 4.11 -13.36 -11.51
N HIS A 73 3.10 -12.49 -11.50
CA HIS A 73 3.00 -11.36 -12.43
C HIS A 73 3.05 -10.04 -11.67
N THR A 74 4.24 -9.56 -11.34
CA THR A 74 4.43 -8.27 -10.66
C THR A 74 4.92 -7.20 -11.65
N PRO A 75 4.20 -6.07 -11.81
CA PRO A 75 4.70 -4.97 -12.61
C PRO A 75 5.88 -4.28 -11.92
N ALA A 76 6.56 -3.39 -12.66
CA ALA A 76 7.63 -2.57 -12.11
C ALA A 76 7.15 -1.75 -10.89
N PRO A 77 8.00 -1.58 -9.86
CA PRO A 77 7.72 -0.69 -8.74
C PRO A 77 7.34 0.72 -9.21
N ARG A 78 6.49 1.39 -8.44
CA ARG A 78 6.09 2.78 -8.70
C ARG A 78 7.05 3.76 -8.03
N ASP A 79 7.20 4.93 -8.64
CA ASP A 79 8.01 6.03 -8.09
C ASP A 79 7.23 6.90 -7.07
N TYR A 80 5.90 6.85 -7.11
CA TYR A 80 5.02 7.69 -6.29
C TYR A 80 3.81 6.94 -5.75
N VAL A 81 3.35 7.30 -4.55
CA VAL A 81 2.05 6.90 -3.99
C VAL A 81 1.14 8.11 -3.88
N PHE A 82 -0.15 7.89 -4.11
CA PHE A 82 -1.15 8.95 -4.06
C PHE A 82 -2.02 8.80 -2.82
N GLY A 83 -2.18 9.90 -2.09
CA GLY A 83 -3.12 10.04 -0.99
C GLY A 83 -4.05 11.21 -1.24
N ALA A 84 -5.30 11.08 -0.83
CA ALA A 84 -6.30 12.12 -0.98
C ALA A 84 -6.97 12.42 0.36
N ARG A 85 -7.37 13.68 0.50
CA ARG A 85 -8.06 14.22 1.66
C ARG A 85 -9.20 15.09 1.13
N ASP A 86 -10.39 14.92 1.68
CA ASP A 86 -11.62 15.53 1.20
C ASP A 86 -12.38 16.19 2.37
N ARG A 87 -13.36 17.07 2.06
CA ARG A 87 -14.18 17.85 3.00
C ARG A 87 -13.39 18.83 3.86
N MET A 88 -12.60 19.68 3.21
CA MET A 88 -11.70 20.63 3.87
C MET A 88 -12.13 22.09 3.77
N ASP A 89 -13.25 22.35 3.10
CA ASP A 89 -13.71 23.69 2.79
C ASP A 89 -14.53 24.33 3.93
N GLU A 90 -15.13 23.51 4.80
CA GLU A 90 -16.06 24.01 5.83
C GLU A 90 -15.36 24.69 7.04
N ARG A 91 -14.04 24.54 7.18
CA ARG A 91 -13.26 25.03 8.32
C ARG A 91 -11.85 25.44 7.89
N TYR A 92 -11.48 26.68 8.21
CA TYR A 92 -10.10 27.14 8.09
C TYR A 92 -9.16 26.23 8.89
N ASP A 93 -8.03 25.89 8.28
CA ASP A 93 -6.95 25.19 8.98
C ASP A 93 -6.29 26.14 9.98
N ILE A 94 -6.44 25.82 11.27
CA ILE A 94 -5.88 26.59 12.37
C ILE A 94 -4.79 25.80 13.13
N ILE A 95 -4.34 24.66 12.59
CA ILE A 95 -3.35 23.79 13.23
C ILE A 95 -2.00 23.99 12.51
N ARG A 96 -0.99 24.45 13.26
CA ARG A 96 0.41 24.57 12.80
C ARG A 96 1.27 23.41 13.27
#